data_AF-A0A847ABP3-F1
#
_entry.id   AF-A0A847ABP3-F1
#
_cell.length_a   1.000
_cell.length_b   1.000
_cell.length_c   1.000
_cell.angle_alpha   90.00
_cell.angle_beta   90.00
_cell.angle_gamma   90.00
#
_symmetry.space_group_name_H-M   'P 1'
#
loop_
_entity.id
_entity.type
_entity.pdbx_description
1 polymer ?
#
loop_
_entity_poly.entity_id
_entity_poly.type
_entity_poly.pdbx_seq_one_letter_code
_entity_poly.pdbx_strand_id
1 'polypeptide(L)' 'MKTNHDPDLLSILEQRLPGTQLTRINGKVVQVVGLVAESRGPEVRVGDLCSIR' A
#
# COMPACT_ATOMS: atom_id res chain seq x y z
N MET A 1 -8.95 -32.39 5.25
CA MET A 1 -7.64 -31.70 5.29
C MET A 1 -7.80 -30.50 6.20
N LYS A 2 -7.14 -30.48 7.37
CA LYS A 2 -7.34 -29.43 8.38
C LYS A 2 -6.65 -28.15 7.91
N THR A 3 -7.38 -27.05 7.74
CA THR A 3 -6.79 -25.72 7.54
C THR A 3 -6.22 -25.28 8.89
N ASN A 4 -4.91 -25.45 9.08
CA ASN A 4 -4.23 -24.94 10.26
C ASN A 4 -4.44 -23.42 10.32
N HIS A 5 -4.96 -22.97 11.45
CA HIS A 5 -5.31 -21.58 11.71
C HIS A 5 -4.05 -20.81 12.13
N ASP A 6 -3.03 -20.83 11.29
CA ASP A 6 -1.96 -19.85 11.39
C ASP A 6 -2.55 -18.50 10.97
N PRO A 7 -2.30 -17.41 11.72
CA PRO A 7 -2.81 -16.10 11.32
C PRO A 7 -2.32 -15.82 9.90
N ASP A 8 -3.29 -15.61 9.00
CA ASP A 8 -3.01 -15.33 7.59
C ASP A 8 -1.99 -14.19 7.53
N LEU A 9 -0.90 -14.38 6.79
CA LEU A 9 0.24 -13.44 6.78
C LEU A 9 -0.22 -12.03 6.42
N LEU A 10 -1.22 -11.91 5.54
CA LEU A 10 -1.85 -10.65 5.21
C LEU A 10 -2.45 -9.96 6.44
N SER A 11 -3.21 -10.69 7.26
CA SER A 11 -3.83 -10.15 8.48
C SER A 11 -2.80 -9.59 9.48
N ILE A 12 -1.63 -10.24 9.59
CA ILE A 12 -0.54 -9.76 10.45
C ILE A 12 0.07 -8.47 9.89
N LEU A 13 0.27 -8.40 8.57
CA LEU A 13 0.81 -7.21 7.91
C LEU A 13 -0.14 -6.03 8.03
N GLU A 14 -1.44 -6.25 7.83
CA GLU A 14 -2.49 -5.24 7.98
C GLU A 14 -2.53 -4.67 9.40
N GLN A 15 -2.37 -5.51 10.43
CA GLN A 15 -2.32 -5.04 11.83
C GLN A 15 -1.08 -4.19 12.14
N ARG A 16 0.06 -4.46 11.49
CA ARG A 16 1.32 -3.74 11.74
C ARG A 16 1.43 -2.43 10.97
N LEU A 17 0.74 -2.33 9.82
CA LEU A 17 0.86 -1.21 8.92
C LEU A 17 0.52 0.16 9.55
N PRO A 18 -0.53 0.32 10.38
CA PRO A 18 -0.84 1.60 11.03
C PRO A 18 0.24 2.09 11.99
N GLY A 19 1.01 1.17 12.61
CA GLY A 19 2.09 1.49 13.54
C GLY A 19 3.44 1.74 12.85
N THR A 20 3.52 1.56 11.54
CA THR A 20 4.77 1.74 10.79
C THR A 20 5.02 3.22 10.56
N GLN A 21 6.23 3.68 10.88
CA GLN A 21 6.62 5.06 10.62
C GLN A 21 6.89 5.26 9.12
N LEU A 22 5.92 5.84 8.42
CA LEU A 22 5.99 6.14 6.99
C LEU A 22 6.35 7.61 6.78
N THR A 23 7.27 7.88 5.85
CA THR A 23 7.51 9.25 5.38
C THR A 23 6.35 9.67 4.50
N ARG A 24 5.54 10.64 4.95
CA ARG A 24 4.39 11.14 4.17
C ARG A 24 4.88 12.12 3.12
N ILE A 25 4.81 11.71 1.86
CA ILE A 25 5.12 12.58 0.73
C ILE A 25 3.93 12.60 -0.23
N ASN A 26 3.54 13.79 -0.67
CA ASN A 26 2.35 13.97 -1.49
C ASN A 26 2.72 13.95 -2.98
N GLY A 27 2.12 13.01 -3.71
CA GLY A 27 1.97 13.08 -5.16
C GLY A 27 0.59 13.62 -5.55
N LYS A 28 0.40 13.88 -6.84
CA LYS A 28 -0.89 14.25 -7.43
C LYS A 28 -1.25 13.20 -8.47
N VAL A 29 -2.42 12.58 -8.35
CA VAL A 29 -2.99 11.75 -9.42
C VAL A 29 -3.25 12.64 -10.62
N VAL A 30 -2.68 12.28 -11.77
CA VAL A 30 -2.83 13.03 -13.03
C VAL A 30 -3.87 12.40 -13.94
N GLN A 31 -4.00 11.07 -13.90
CA GLN A 31 -4.92 10.33 -14.75
C GLN A 31 -5.27 8.97 -14.10
N VAL A 32 -6.49 8.49 -14.33
CA VAL A 32 -6.92 7.15 -13.95
C VAL A 32 -7.39 6.44 -15.22
N VAL A 33 -6.82 5.26 -15.49
CA VAL A 33 -7.12 4.43 -16.66
C VAL A 33 -7.51 3.03 -16.17
N GLY A 34 -8.82 2.79 -16.06
CA GLY A 34 -9.35 1.53 -15.52
C GLY A 34 -8.87 1.31 -14.07
N LEU A 35 -8.09 0.25 -13.86
CA LEU A 35 -7.53 -0.11 -12.55
C LEU A 35 -6.21 0.62 -12.22
N VAL A 36 -5.58 1.26 -13.20
CA VAL A 36 -4.27 1.90 -13.03
C VAL A 36 -4.45 3.40 -12.79
N ALA A 37 -3.75 3.94 -11.80
CA ALA A 37 -3.65 5.38 -11.56
C ALA A 37 -2.23 5.87 -11.89
N GLU A 38 -2.14 6.89 -12.72
CA GLU A 38 -0.90 7.61 -13.00
C GLU A 38 -0.81 8.83 -12.09
N SER A 39 0.36 9.03 -11.48
CA SER A 39 0.61 10.15 -10.58
C SER A 39 1.91 10.87 -10.91
N ARG A 40 1.97 12.15 -10.58
CA ARG A 40 3.20 12.95 -10.55
C ARG A 40 3.52 13.29 -9.11
N GLY A 41 4.73 13.00 -8.68
CA GLY A 41 5.13 13.18 -7.30
C GLY A 41 6.64 13.11 -7.11
N PRO A 42 7.08 12.94 -5.86
CA PRO A 42 8.48 12.70 -5.51
C PRO A 42 8.98 11.36 -6.08
N GLU A 43 10.29 11.15 -6.01
CA GLU A 43 10.88 9.86 -6.35
C GLU A 43 10.37 8.77 -5.39
N VAL A 44 9.86 7.67 -5.95
CA VAL A 44 9.34 6.49 -5.23
C VAL A 44 9.89 5.22 -5.88
N ARG A 45 9.89 4.12 -5.14
CA ARG A 45 10.39 2.82 -5.58
C ARG A 45 9.25 1.83 -5.79
N VAL A 46 9.51 0.80 -6.60
CA VAL A 46 8.57 -0.31 -6.77
C VAL A 46 8.39 -1.02 -5.43
N GLY A 47 7.13 -1.20 -5.02
CA GLY A 47 6.77 -1.79 -3.73
C GLY A 47 6.49 -0.77 -2.62
N ASP A 48 6.73 0.53 -2.86
CA ASP A 48 6.35 1.57 -1.91
C ASP A 48 4.83 1.60 -1.73
N LEU A 49 4.40 1.72 -0.47
CA LEU A 49 2.99 1.84 -0.15
C LEU A 49 2.50 3.26 -0.43
N CYS A 50 1.46 3.37 -1.26
CA CYS A 50 0.77 4.62 -1.54
C CYS A 50 -0.67 4.57 -0.99
N SER A 51 -1.17 5.73 -0.53
CA SER A 51 -2.58 5.92 -0.15
C SER A 51 -3.17 7.04 -0.98
N ILE A 52 -4.26 6.75 -1.70
CA ILE A 52 -5.04 7.73 -2.46
C ILE A 52 -6.23 8.16 -1.58
N ARG A 53 -6.48 9.46 -1.47
CA ARG A 53 -7.57 10.06 -0.70
C ARG A 53 -8.33 11.07 -1.54
#